data_AF-F7B205-F1
#
_entry.id   AF-F7B205-F1
#
_cell.length_a   1.000
_cell.length_b   1.000
_cell.length_c   1.000
_cell.angle_alpha   90.00
_cell.angle_beta   90.00
_cell.angle_gamma   90.00
#
_symmetry.space_group_name_H-M   'P 1'
#
loop_
_entity.id
_entity.type
_entity.pdbx_description
1 polymer ?
#
loop_
_entity_poly.entity_id
_entity_poly.type
_entity_poly.pdbx_seq_one_letter_code
_entity_poly.pdbx_strand_id
1 'polypeptide(L)'
;MTSPLCWAASANVQPVQDQVATTSKVKGSQAQANQRHPRGKSAAQAWPPLHSKSRSLHAIGGKAAVQMQVAELQRKIQLLEGDRKAFYESTQWNMKKNQETINQLRDEIRVLQLQLTDLLQALEYLDHRVSEKVKQLNALRHQVGLRQKWLEELQLQHSLRELEMAEVQDSNTEVAKEESLHLENRLDSVEAEVVRTKHEVEELQVVNQEALNARDIAKNQLQSLEETVFRERRKRERNLTECKKRAEEKKLQNERMERKTQREHVLLQSEDVTHDSLHVKQQELLQRWSMYQMEVLFGKVKDATGVAETHAVVRRFLAQGETFTQLETLKSENEQTLMRLKQEKQRLQRELEDLKYSGEATLVSEQKLLAELQGRLQAEEQRRTEAREQLERALRAMQTTREGLEHLAGKLHQVSVEAGRSAGRELDPKAPDYLQNLLGLVEEKLLKLQGQLQSHEVPEMLRHIANREFYSSLEGKLPLYNTRISLPLTRPKDKFFDEEESEDEDDGMVTRAALKMRSQKFIETHNRRNRSRRS
;
A
#
# COMPACT_ATOMS: atom_id res chain seq x y z
N MET A 1 17.79 3.19 34.37
CA MET A 1 17.28 3.86 35.58
C MET A 1 15.77 4.00 35.41
N THR A 2 15.04 2.90 35.59
CA THR A 2 14.17 2.58 36.76
C THR A 2 12.80 3.27 36.71
N SER A 3 11.81 2.47 36.28
CA SER A 3 10.36 2.40 36.58
C SER A 3 9.56 3.60 37.09
N PRO A 4 8.25 3.55 36.82
CA PRO A 4 7.33 3.37 37.95
C PRO A 4 6.31 2.25 37.74
N LEU A 5 6.04 1.56 38.85
CA LEU A 5 5.11 0.45 39.04
C LEU A 5 3.80 0.95 39.66
N CYS A 6 2.69 0.42 39.13
CA CYS A 6 1.38 0.19 39.77
C CYS A 6 0.49 1.42 40.05
N TRP A 7 -0.84 1.38 40.03
CA TRP A 7 -1.85 0.31 40.15
C TRP A 7 -3.09 0.63 39.28
N ALA A 8 -3.86 -0.41 38.98
CA ALA A 8 -5.13 -0.39 38.26
C ALA A 8 -6.36 -0.18 39.18
N ALA A 9 -7.53 0.02 38.53
CA ALA A 9 -8.92 0.10 39.02
C ALA A 9 -9.40 1.53 39.39
N SER A 10 -10.59 2.03 39.01
CA SER A 10 -11.87 1.42 38.63
C SER A 10 -12.68 2.38 37.75
N ALA A 11 -13.43 1.85 36.78
CA ALA A 11 -14.66 2.49 36.28
C ALA A 11 -15.80 1.47 36.33
N ASN A 12 -16.80 1.85 37.11
CA ASN A 12 -18.05 1.18 37.41
C ASN A 12 -19.01 1.34 36.22
N VAL A 13 -19.78 0.31 35.85
CA VAL A 13 -21.25 0.32 35.63
C VAL A 13 -21.68 -1.11 35.19
N GLN A 14 -22.30 -1.80 36.16
CA GLN A 14 -23.43 -2.75 36.15
C GLN A 14 -24.01 -3.32 34.83
N PRO A 15 -24.55 -4.57 34.84
CA PRO A 15 -25.87 -4.83 35.48
C PRO A 15 -26.06 -6.17 36.23
N VAL A 16 -27.06 -6.15 37.13
CA VAL A 16 -28.07 -7.20 37.48
C VAL A 16 -27.49 -8.59 37.84
N GLN A 17 -27.26 -8.91 39.11
CA GLN A 17 -28.18 -9.31 40.19
C GLN A 17 -28.86 -10.67 39.96
N ASP A 18 -28.34 -11.71 40.63
CA ASP A 18 -29.15 -12.83 41.06
C ASP A 18 -28.58 -13.52 42.31
N GLN A 19 -29.51 -14.09 43.08
CA GLN A 19 -29.38 -15.12 44.12
C GLN A 19 -29.45 -14.76 45.62
N VAL A 20 -30.65 -15.07 46.13
CA VAL A 20 -31.00 -15.91 47.30
C VAL A 20 -30.61 -15.45 48.71
N ALA A 21 -31.66 -15.17 49.49
CA ALA A 21 -31.71 -15.52 50.90
C ALA A 21 -33.09 -16.05 51.30
N THR A 22 -33.03 -16.95 52.26
CA THR A 22 -34.03 -17.85 52.81
C THR A 22 -35.08 -17.19 53.72
N THR A 23 -36.23 -17.85 53.77
CA THR A 23 -37.12 -18.05 54.94
C THR A 23 -37.83 -16.87 55.61
N SER A 24 -39.16 -17.04 55.58
CA SER A 24 -40.11 -16.89 56.68
C SER A 24 -40.84 -15.55 56.89
N LYS A 25 -42.17 -15.72 57.01
CA LYS A 25 -43.11 -15.01 57.89
C LYS A 25 -43.94 -13.84 57.30
N VAL A 26 -45.26 -14.07 57.34
CA VAL A 26 -46.36 -13.17 57.78
C VAL A 26 -47.38 -12.68 56.73
N LYS A 27 -48.67 -12.95 57.07
CA LYS A 27 -49.97 -12.33 56.71
C LYS A 27 -50.36 -12.28 55.22
N GLY A 28 -51.56 -12.68 54.80
CA GLY A 28 -52.83 -12.71 55.52
C GLY A 28 -53.73 -11.60 54.99
N SER A 29 -54.41 -11.86 53.86
CA SER A 29 -55.48 -11.07 53.24
C SER A 29 -56.09 -11.96 52.14
N GLN A 30 -57.20 -12.67 52.36
CA GLN A 30 -58.60 -12.24 52.55
C GLN A 30 -59.24 -11.71 51.25
N ALA A 31 -60.43 -12.26 50.96
CA ALA A 31 -61.30 -12.12 49.76
C ALA A 31 -60.98 -13.13 48.64
N GLN A 32 -61.90 -13.94 48.10
CA GLN A 32 -63.36 -13.87 48.03
C GLN A 32 -63.93 -15.30 47.91
N ALA A 33 -64.77 -15.68 48.85
CA ALA A 33 -65.53 -16.92 48.80
C ALA A 33 -66.79 -16.71 47.95
N ASN A 34 -66.85 -17.34 46.77
CA ASN A 34 -68.10 -17.55 46.06
C ASN A 34 -68.73 -18.86 46.56
N GLN A 35 -69.66 -18.71 47.50
CA GLN A 35 -70.57 -19.75 47.93
C GLN A 35 -71.50 -20.14 46.78
N ARG A 36 -71.58 -21.44 46.46
CA ARG A 36 -72.80 -22.06 45.95
C ARG A 36 -73.11 -23.30 46.78
N HIS A 37 -74.19 -23.20 47.53
CA HIS A 37 -74.86 -24.31 48.22
C HIS A 37 -75.34 -25.38 47.23
N PRO A 38 -75.61 -26.60 47.73
CA PRO A 38 -77.02 -26.94 47.80
C PRO A 38 -77.48 -27.23 49.23
N ARG A 39 -78.66 -26.67 49.48
CA ARG A 39 -79.42 -26.58 50.71
C ARG A 39 -80.28 -27.84 50.84
N GLY A 40 -79.82 -28.82 51.63
CA GLY A 40 -80.65 -29.92 52.11
C GLY A 40 -81.50 -29.46 53.28
N LYS A 41 -82.76 -29.09 53.01
CA LYS A 41 -83.75 -28.68 54.01
C LYS A 41 -84.16 -29.89 54.86
N SER A 42 -83.76 -29.90 56.12
CA SER A 42 -84.45 -30.65 57.18
C SER A 42 -85.78 -29.95 57.49
N ALA A 43 -86.84 -30.38 56.83
CA ALA A 43 -88.22 -30.00 57.17
C ALA A 43 -88.81 -31.10 58.06
N ALA A 44 -88.67 -30.92 59.37
CA ALA A 44 -89.51 -31.57 60.36
C ALA A 44 -90.78 -30.73 60.52
N GLN A 45 -91.89 -31.19 59.93
CA GLN A 45 -93.27 -30.80 60.27
C GLN A 45 -94.11 -32.06 60.12
N ALA A 46 -94.55 -32.65 61.23
CA ALA A 46 -95.81 -32.38 61.93
C ALA A 46 -96.98 -33.13 61.28
N TRP A 47 -97.41 -34.21 61.94
CA TRP A 47 -98.68 -34.88 61.65
C TRP A 47 -99.81 -34.26 62.51
N PRO A 48 -101.05 -34.18 62.01
CA PRO A 48 -102.16 -33.49 62.68
C PRO A 48 -102.85 -34.35 63.76
N PRO A 49 -103.66 -33.73 64.65
CA PRO A 49 -104.36 -34.40 65.74
C PRO A 49 -105.68 -35.02 65.25
N LEU A 50 -105.99 -36.24 65.66
CA LEU A 50 -107.31 -36.85 65.45
C LEU A 50 -107.87 -37.38 66.77
N HIS A 51 -109.07 -36.88 67.06
CA HIS A 51 -109.98 -37.32 68.10
C HIS A 51 -110.33 -38.82 68.00
N SER A 52 -110.60 -39.44 69.14
CA SER A 52 -111.46 -40.63 69.20
C SER A 52 -111.95 -40.90 70.63
N LYS A 53 -113.13 -40.36 70.96
CA LYS A 53 -114.03 -40.97 71.96
C LYS A 53 -114.72 -42.15 71.29
N SER A 54 -114.70 -43.34 71.88
CA SER A 54 -115.88 -44.20 71.96
C SER A 54 -115.62 -45.43 72.84
N ARG A 55 -116.65 -45.76 73.60
CA ARG A 55 -116.77 -46.85 74.57
C ARG A 55 -117.30 -48.10 73.85
N SER A 56 -116.66 -49.24 74.12
CA SER A 56 -117.19 -50.62 74.25
C SER A 56 -118.32 -51.12 73.33
N LEU A 57 -118.09 -52.23 72.60
CA LEU A 57 -118.57 -53.61 72.86
C LEU A 57 -118.45 -54.48 71.59
N HIS A 58 -117.87 -55.68 71.74
CA HIS A 58 -118.09 -56.96 71.00
C HIS A 58 -118.06 -56.98 69.46
N ALA A 59 -117.60 -57.99 68.71
CA ALA A 59 -117.10 -59.34 68.97
C ALA A 59 -116.40 -59.85 67.68
N ILE A 60 -115.36 -60.68 67.85
CA ILE A 60 -114.94 -61.82 66.99
C ILE A 60 -114.64 -61.54 65.49
N GLY A 61 -113.34 -61.52 65.13
CA GLY A 61 -112.88 -61.54 63.72
C GLY A 61 -111.37 -61.29 63.48
N GLY A 62 -110.49 -61.63 64.42
CA GLY A 62 -109.12 -61.10 64.53
C GLY A 62 -108.02 -61.68 63.61
N LYS A 63 -108.31 -62.32 62.47
CA LYS A 63 -107.25 -62.90 61.61
C LYS A 63 -107.03 -62.19 60.27
N ALA A 64 -108.08 -61.72 59.57
CA ALA A 64 -107.94 -61.17 58.21
C ALA A 64 -107.42 -59.72 58.16
N ALA A 65 -107.82 -58.85 59.09
CA ALA A 65 -107.36 -57.46 59.16
C ALA A 65 -105.88 -57.35 59.56
N VAL A 66 -105.44 -58.23 60.46
CA VAL A 66 -104.03 -58.37 60.86
C VAL A 66 -103.19 -58.88 59.68
N GLN A 67 -103.71 -59.81 58.89
CA GLN A 67 -103.02 -60.32 57.69
C GLN A 67 -102.83 -59.24 56.60
N MET A 68 -103.79 -58.34 56.39
CA MET A 68 -103.61 -57.21 55.45
C MET A 68 -102.56 -56.21 55.93
N GLN A 69 -102.57 -55.84 57.21
CA GLN A 69 -101.54 -54.94 57.77
C GLN A 69 -100.15 -55.56 57.74
N VAL A 70 -100.04 -56.87 57.97
CA VAL A 70 -98.79 -57.62 57.82
C VAL A 70 -98.33 -57.63 56.36
N ALA A 71 -99.23 -57.85 55.40
CA ALA A 71 -98.89 -57.82 53.98
C ALA A 71 -98.47 -56.41 53.50
N GLU A 72 -99.08 -55.35 54.04
CA GLU A 72 -98.72 -53.96 53.74
C GLU A 72 -97.36 -53.58 54.34
N LEU A 73 -97.08 -53.99 55.59
CA LEU A 73 -95.75 -53.83 56.19
C LEU A 73 -94.68 -54.63 55.44
N GLN A 74 -94.99 -55.84 55.00
CA GLN A 74 -94.08 -56.66 54.17
C GLN A 74 -93.77 -55.99 52.83
N ARG A 75 -94.77 -55.41 52.14
CA ARG A 75 -94.51 -54.60 50.93
C ARG A 75 -93.66 -53.38 51.22
N LYS A 76 -93.91 -52.67 52.33
CA LYS A 76 -93.12 -51.49 52.71
C LYS A 76 -91.67 -51.86 53.05
N ILE A 77 -91.45 -53.00 53.69
CA ILE A 77 -90.11 -53.56 53.93
C ILE A 77 -89.45 -53.91 52.60
N GLN A 78 -90.13 -54.60 51.67
CA GLN A 78 -89.58 -54.91 50.35
C GLN A 78 -89.23 -53.65 49.54
N LEU A 79 -90.05 -52.61 49.62
CA LEU A 79 -89.81 -51.34 48.94
C LEU A 79 -88.60 -50.61 49.53
N LEU A 80 -88.49 -50.57 50.87
CA LEU A 80 -87.32 -50.03 51.56
C LEU A 80 -86.05 -50.86 51.30
N GLU A 81 -86.16 -52.19 51.18
CA GLU A 81 -85.06 -53.07 50.79
C GLU A 81 -84.64 -52.85 49.33
N GLY A 82 -85.61 -52.62 48.43
CA GLY A 82 -85.39 -52.24 47.04
C GLY A 82 -84.70 -50.88 46.92
N ASP A 83 -85.20 -49.87 47.63
CA ASP A 83 -84.60 -48.54 47.69
C ASP A 83 -83.20 -48.57 48.29
N ARG A 84 -82.98 -49.36 49.37
CA ARG A 84 -81.65 -49.56 49.97
C ARG A 84 -80.69 -50.21 48.99
N LYS A 85 -81.16 -51.20 48.22
CA LYS A 85 -80.36 -51.89 47.20
C LYS A 85 -80.02 -50.95 46.03
N ALA A 86 -81.00 -50.22 45.49
CA ALA A 86 -80.78 -49.25 44.42
C ALA A 86 -79.84 -48.11 44.85
N PHE A 87 -79.97 -47.64 46.10
CA PHE A 87 -79.06 -46.64 46.66
C PHE A 87 -77.63 -47.17 46.82
N TYR A 88 -77.48 -48.43 47.29
CA TYR A 88 -76.18 -49.08 47.38
C TYR A 88 -75.54 -49.26 46.00
N GLU A 89 -76.29 -49.78 45.02
CA GLU A 89 -75.83 -49.96 43.64
C GLU A 89 -75.44 -48.62 42.98
N SER A 90 -76.25 -47.57 43.17
CA SER A 90 -75.94 -46.21 42.71
C SER A 90 -74.68 -45.65 43.37
N THR A 91 -74.50 -45.88 44.67
CA THR A 91 -73.30 -45.43 45.40
C THR A 91 -72.05 -46.18 44.94
N GLN A 92 -72.14 -47.50 44.74
CA GLN A 92 -71.05 -48.32 44.20
C GLN A 92 -70.67 -47.91 42.78
N TRP A 93 -71.67 -47.66 41.93
CA TRP A 93 -71.43 -47.16 40.57
C TRP A 93 -70.77 -45.78 40.58
N ASN A 94 -71.23 -44.86 41.43
CA ASN A 94 -70.61 -43.53 41.59
C ASN A 94 -69.17 -43.62 42.13
N MET A 95 -68.89 -44.51 43.08
CA MET A 95 -67.54 -44.77 43.57
C MET A 95 -66.64 -45.28 42.44
N LYS A 96 -67.13 -46.23 41.64
CA LYS A 96 -66.37 -46.77 40.50
C LYS A 96 -66.08 -45.68 39.46
N LYS A 97 -67.07 -44.87 39.11
CA LYS A 97 -66.91 -43.75 38.18
C LYS A 97 -65.93 -42.70 38.71
N ASN A 98 -66.01 -42.37 40.00
CA ASN A 98 -65.06 -41.46 40.64
C ASN A 98 -63.65 -42.04 40.70
N GLN A 99 -63.52 -43.35 40.87
CA GLN A 99 -62.22 -44.03 40.84
C GLN A 99 -61.60 -43.98 39.45
N GLU A 100 -62.41 -44.20 38.40
CA GLU A 100 -61.99 -44.07 37.01
C GLU A 100 -61.55 -42.64 36.67
N THR A 101 -62.30 -41.61 37.09
CA THR A 101 -61.89 -40.21 36.86
C THR A 101 -60.63 -39.83 37.65
N ILE A 102 -60.46 -40.29 38.89
CA ILE A 102 -59.22 -40.10 39.65
C ILE A 102 -58.04 -40.75 38.92
N ASN A 103 -58.22 -41.95 38.37
CA ASN A 103 -57.17 -42.63 37.63
C ASN A 103 -56.80 -41.87 36.35
N GLN A 104 -57.79 -41.40 35.59
CA GLN A 104 -57.58 -40.56 34.40
C GLN A 104 -56.78 -39.29 34.75
N LEU A 105 -57.21 -38.54 35.77
CA LEU A 105 -56.50 -37.34 36.23
C LEU A 105 -55.07 -37.65 36.71
N ARG A 106 -54.85 -38.79 37.35
CA ARG A 106 -53.50 -39.22 37.78
C ARG A 106 -52.61 -39.53 36.59
N ASP A 107 -53.14 -40.14 35.55
CA ASP A 107 -52.39 -40.43 34.33
C ASP A 107 -52.11 -39.15 33.54
N GLU A 108 -53.07 -38.22 33.45
CA GLU A 108 -52.87 -36.88 32.88
C GLU A 108 -51.79 -36.10 33.63
N ILE A 109 -51.83 -36.09 34.97
CA ILE A 109 -50.79 -35.45 35.81
C ILE A 109 -49.42 -36.10 35.53
N ARG A 110 -49.35 -37.43 35.38
CA ARG A 110 -48.09 -38.12 35.06
C ARG A 110 -47.55 -37.71 33.68
N VAL A 111 -48.41 -37.61 32.67
CA VAL A 111 -48.02 -37.16 31.32
C VAL A 111 -47.55 -35.71 31.34
N LEU A 112 -48.28 -34.83 32.03
CA LEU A 112 -47.89 -33.41 32.16
C LEU A 112 -46.56 -33.25 32.91
N GLN A 113 -46.30 -34.07 33.93
CA GLN A 113 -45.01 -34.09 34.63
C GLN A 113 -43.87 -34.51 33.70
N LEU A 114 -44.06 -35.54 32.88
CA LEU A 114 -43.08 -35.96 31.88
C LEU A 114 -42.82 -34.87 30.82
N GLN A 115 -43.88 -34.25 30.31
CA GLN A 115 -43.75 -33.14 29.36
C GLN A 115 -43.00 -31.96 29.97
N LEU A 116 -43.24 -31.63 31.24
CA LEU A 116 -42.52 -30.58 31.94
C LEU A 116 -41.03 -30.92 32.09
N THR A 117 -40.69 -32.17 32.42
CA THR A 117 -39.28 -32.59 32.51
C THR A 117 -38.57 -32.55 31.17
N ASP A 118 -39.23 -32.94 30.08
CA ASP A 118 -38.66 -32.89 28.73
C ASP A 118 -38.40 -31.43 28.30
N LEU A 119 -39.34 -30.53 28.60
CA LEU A 119 -39.18 -29.10 28.33
C LEU A 119 -38.05 -28.48 29.16
N LEU A 120 -37.88 -28.87 30.42
CA LEU A 120 -36.77 -28.41 31.26
C LEU A 120 -35.41 -28.87 30.72
N GLN A 121 -35.29 -30.13 30.29
CA GLN A 121 -34.06 -30.62 29.65
C GLN A 121 -33.76 -29.89 28.33
N ALA A 122 -34.80 -29.62 27.53
CA ALA A 122 -34.64 -28.84 26.30
C ALA A 122 -34.17 -27.41 26.59
N LEU A 123 -34.69 -26.78 27.64
CA LEU A 123 -34.24 -25.46 28.09
C LEU A 123 -32.78 -25.48 28.53
N GLU A 124 -32.37 -26.44 29.37
CA GLU A 124 -30.97 -26.57 29.80
C GLU A 124 -30.02 -26.77 28.61
N TYR A 125 -30.39 -27.59 27.63
CA TYR A 125 -29.60 -27.79 26.42
C TYR A 125 -29.47 -26.50 25.61
N LEU A 126 -30.57 -25.75 25.44
CA LEU A 126 -30.55 -24.47 24.75
C LEU A 126 -29.67 -23.45 25.49
N ASP A 127 -29.73 -23.41 26.82
CA ASP A 127 -28.95 -22.49 27.64
C ASP A 127 -27.45 -22.77 27.54
N HIS A 128 -27.05 -24.04 27.59
CA HIS A 128 -25.68 -24.46 27.31
C HIS A 128 -25.24 -24.04 25.89
N ARG A 129 -26.10 -24.25 24.89
CA ARG A 129 -25.78 -23.90 23.50
C ARG A 129 -25.64 -22.39 23.31
N VAL A 130 -26.46 -21.59 23.99
CA VAL A 130 -26.36 -20.13 23.99
C VAL A 130 -25.07 -19.70 24.69
N SER A 131 -24.75 -20.26 25.86
CA SER A 131 -23.52 -19.97 26.60
C SER A 131 -22.27 -20.24 25.75
N GLU A 132 -22.22 -21.38 25.05
CA GLU A 132 -21.13 -21.70 24.13
C GLU A 132 -21.01 -20.68 22.98
N LYS A 133 -22.14 -20.23 22.41
CA LYS A 133 -22.14 -19.19 21.37
C LYS A 133 -21.69 -17.84 21.90
N VAL A 134 -22.06 -17.47 23.13
CA VAL A 134 -21.59 -16.24 23.78
C VAL A 134 -20.07 -16.29 24.00
N LYS A 135 -19.52 -17.43 24.45
CA LYS A 135 -18.07 -17.60 24.57
C LYS A 135 -17.35 -17.43 23.23
N GLN A 136 -17.87 -18.05 22.16
CA GLN A 136 -17.35 -17.91 20.81
C GLN A 136 -17.38 -16.45 20.33
N LEU A 137 -18.49 -15.74 20.56
CA LEU A 137 -18.63 -14.33 20.20
C LEU A 137 -17.65 -13.45 20.97
N ASN A 138 -17.48 -13.68 22.27
CA ASN A 138 -16.52 -12.94 23.09
C ASN A 138 -15.08 -13.17 22.64
N ALA A 139 -14.71 -14.39 22.27
CA ALA A 139 -13.39 -14.71 21.71
C ALA A 139 -13.15 -13.97 20.38
N LEU A 140 -14.14 -13.98 19.48
CA LEU A 140 -14.06 -13.24 18.21
C LEU A 140 -13.98 -11.73 18.44
N ARG A 141 -14.80 -11.17 19.34
CA ARG A 141 -14.75 -9.75 19.71
C ARG A 141 -13.38 -9.35 20.23
N HIS A 142 -12.75 -10.17 21.06
CA HIS A 142 -11.38 -9.94 21.53
C HIS A 142 -10.37 -9.96 20.38
N GLN A 143 -10.45 -10.94 19.47
CA GLN A 143 -9.58 -10.98 18.30
C GLN A 143 -9.75 -9.76 17.39
N VAL A 144 -10.99 -9.30 17.16
CA VAL A 144 -11.26 -8.09 16.38
C VAL A 144 -10.66 -6.87 17.08
N GLY A 145 -10.81 -6.74 18.40
CA GLY A 145 -10.18 -5.66 19.16
C GLY A 145 -8.65 -5.64 19.07
N LEU A 146 -8.01 -6.81 19.09
CA LEU A 146 -6.56 -6.91 18.87
C LEU A 146 -6.17 -6.50 17.45
N ARG A 147 -6.88 -7.00 16.43
CA ARG A 147 -6.63 -6.63 15.03
C ARG A 147 -6.82 -5.13 14.80
N GLN A 148 -7.81 -4.52 15.44
CA GLN A 148 -8.05 -3.09 15.37
C GLN A 148 -6.88 -2.28 15.95
N LYS A 149 -6.40 -2.65 17.14
CA LYS A 149 -5.22 -2.01 17.76
C LYS A 149 -3.96 -2.15 16.89
N TRP A 150 -3.75 -3.32 16.29
CA TRP A 150 -2.64 -3.54 15.36
C TRP A 150 -2.75 -2.67 14.10
N LEU A 151 -3.97 -2.47 13.60
CA LEU A 151 -4.22 -1.61 12.46
C LEU A 151 -3.94 -0.14 12.80
N GLU A 152 -4.40 0.33 13.96
CA GLU A 152 -4.14 1.68 14.46
C GLU A 152 -2.64 1.95 14.65
N GLU A 153 -1.91 1.00 15.22
CA GLU A 153 -0.44 1.07 15.37
C GLU A 153 0.25 1.16 14.01
N LEU A 154 -0.15 0.33 13.04
CA LEU A 154 0.43 0.36 11.70
C LEU A 154 0.13 1.66 10.96
N GLN A 155 -1.07 2.22 11.13
CA GLN A 155 -1.44 3.53 10.59
C GLN A 155 -0.60 4.65 11.20
N LEU A 156 -0.39 4.63 12.51
CA LEU A 156 0.49 5.58 13.20
C LEU A 156 1.92 5.49 12.67
N GLN A 157 2.47 4.28 12.55
CA GLN A 157 3.81 4.08 11.99
C GLN A 157 3.94 4.60 10.56
N HIS A 158 2.93 4.35 9.72
CA HIS A 158 2.90 4.87 8.36
C HIS A 158 2.88 6.41 8.34
N SER A 159 2.01 7.04 9.15
CA SER A 159 1.94 8.49 9.24
C SER A 159 3.25 9.13 9.73
N LEU A 160 3.93 8.48 10.69
CA LEU A 160 5.23 8.94 11.18
C LEU A 160 6.29 8.85 10.08
N ARG A 161 6.30 7.73 9.33
CA ARG A 161 7.20 7.53 8.20
C ARG A 161 7.00 8.59 7.11
N GLU A 162 5.76 8.96 6.82
CA GLU A 162 5.45 10.02 5.85
C GLU A 162 6.01 11.37 6.29
N LEU A 163 5.88 11.71 7.57
CA LEU A 163 6.45 12.93 8.14
C LEU A 163 7.98 12.93 8.11
N GLU A 164 8.62 11.82 8.52
CA GLU A 164 10.09 11.67 8.44
C GLU A 164 10.60 11.85 7.00
N MET A 165 9.92 11.25 6.02
CA MET A 165 10.29 11.39 4.62
C MET A 165 10.10 12.83 4.11
N ALA A 166 9.05 13.52 4.56
CA ALA A 166 8.83 14.93 4.23
C ALA A 166 9.93 15.83 4.83
N GLU A 167 10.31 15.64 6.10
CA GLU A 167 11.40 16.39 6.74
C GLU A 167 12.76 16.15 6.05
N VAL A 168 13.05 14.90 5.68
CA VAL A 168 14.27 14.54 4.92
C VAL A 168 14.25 15.20 3.54
N GLN A 169 13.09 15.27 2.90
CA GLN A 169 12.96 15.92 1.60
C GLN A 169 13.13 17.44 1.70
N ASP A 170 12.51 18.07 2.70
CA ASP A 170 12.65 19.50 2.94
C ASP A 170 14.11 19.88 3.25
N SER A 171 14.77 19.16 4.16
CA SER A 171 16.19 19.37 4.47
C SER A 171 17.10 19.17 3.25
N ASN A 172 16.88 18.13 2.44
CA ASN A 172 17.62 17.95 1.19
C ASN A 172 17.40 19.11 0.21
N THR A 173 16.18 19.64 0.12
CA THR A 173 15.91 20.80 -0.75
C THR A 173 16.54 22.08 -0.23
N GLU A 174 16.63 22.26 1.09
CA GLU A 174 17.34 23.39 1.70
C GLU A 174 18.84 23.31 1.43
N VAL A 175 19.46 22.15 1.67
CA VAL A 175 20.89 21.93 1.37
C VAL A 175 21.17 22.17 -0.12
N ALA A 176 20.33 21.66 -1.02
CA ALA A 176 20.50 21.89 -2.45
C ALA A 176 20.40 23.38 -2.84
N LYS A 177 19.52 24.15 -2.18
CA LYS A 177 19.41 25.61 -2.39
C LYS A 177 20.66 26.33 -1.87
N GLU A 178 21.14 25.98 -0.68
CA GLU A 178 22.35 26.56 -0.10
C GLU A 178 23.59 26.28 -0.96
N GLU A 179 23.75 25.05 -1.44
CA GLU A 179 24.82 24.66 -2.36
C GLU A 179 24.73 25.44 -3.67
N SER A 180 23.53 25.61 -4.23
CA SER A 180 23.33 26.40 -5.45
C SER A 180 23.78 27.86 -5.25
N LEU A 181 23.38 28.49 -4.14
CA LEU A 181 23.80 29.86 -3.82
C LEU A 181 25.31 29.97 -3.61
N HIS A 182 25.91 28.98 -2.95
CA HIS A 182 27.36 28.96 -2.75
C HIS A 182 28.12 28.79 -4.07
N LEU A 183 27.62 27.96 -5.00
CA LEU A 183 28.20 27.80 -6.33
C LEU A 183 28.08 29.07 -7.17
N GLU A 184 26.94 29.76 -7.09
CA GLU A 184 26.72 31.04 -7.78
C GLU A 184 27.70 32.11 -7.27
N ASN A 185 27.83 32.28 -5.95
CA ASN A 185 28.80 33.21 -5.37
C ASN A 185 30.25 32.89 -5.75
N ARG A 186 30.60 31.59 -5.84
CA ARG A 186 31.94 31.17 -6.29
C ARG A 186 32.16 31.47 -7.77
N LEU A 187 31.13 31.29 -8.59
CA LEU A 187 31.18 31.63 -10.01
C LEU A 187 31.43 33.12 -10.19
N ASP A 188 30.65 33.98 -9.53
CA ASP A 188 30.81 35.43 -9.56
C ASP A 188 32.22 35.88 -9.15
N SER A 189 32.78 35.26 -8.10
CA SER A 189 34.15 35.53 -7.64
C SER A 189 35.19 35.18 -8.71
N VAL A 190 35.06 34.01 -9.34
CA VAL A 190 35.98 33.56 -10.40
C VAL A 190 35.82 34.43 -11.64
N GLU A 191 34.60 34.80 -12.03
CA GLU A 191 34.35 35.72 -13.14
C GLU A 191 34.99 37.08 -12.90
N ALA A 192 34.89 37.63 -11.67
CA ALA A 192 35.56 38.87 -11.30
C ALA A 192 37.11 38.76 -11.35
N GLU A 193 37.70 37.63 -10.97
CA GLU A 193 39.14 37.37 -11.14
C GLU A 193 39.55 37.28 -12.60
N VAL A 194 38.75 36.62 -13.45
CA VAL A 194 39.00 36.54 -14.89
C VAL A 194 38.94 37.93 -15.53
N VAL A 195 37.99 38.78 -15.13
CA VAL A 195 37.92 40.17 -15.63
C VAL A 195 39.13 40.98 -15.18
N ARG A 196 39.53 40.88 -13.91
CA ARG A 196 40.73 41.57 -13.38
C ARG A 196 42.00 41.17 -14.13
N THR A 197 42.25 39.88 -14.26
CA THR A 197 43.44 39.36 -14.97
C THR A 197 43.45 39.72 -16.45
N LYS A 198 42.28 39.76 -17.12
CA LYS A 198 42.20 40.28 -18.49
C LYS A 198 42.63 41.74 -18.57
N HIS A 199 42.16 42.58 -17.64
CA HIS A 199 42.54 43.99 -17.62
C HIS A 199 44.04 44.17 -17.34
N GLU A 200 44.61 43.42 -16.38
CA GLU A 200 46.05 43.42 -16.12
C GLU A 200 46.88 43.03 -17.36
N VAL A 201 46.41 42.04 -18.13
CA VAL A 201 47.06 41.64 -19.38
C VAL A 201 46.99 42.76 -20.42
N GLU A 202 45.86 43.45 -20.56
CA GLU A 202 45.72 44.60 -21.46
C GLU A 202 46.67 45.74 -21.07
N GLU A 203 46.77 46.06 -19.77
CA GLU A 203 47.71 47.06 -19.27
C GLU A 203 49.17 46.67 -19.57
N LEU A 204 49.55 45.42 -19.32
CA LEU A 204 50.90 44.92 -19.63
C LEU A 204 51.20 44.93 -21.13
N GLN A 205 50.21 44.70 -22.00
CA GLN A 205 50.37 44.83 -23.45
C GLN A 205 50.68 46.28 -23.85
N VAL A 206 49.99 47.26 -23.25
CA VAL A 206 50.27 48.68 -23.49
C VAL A 206 51.70 49.04 -23.07
N VAL A 207 52.11 48.65 -21.85
CA VAL A 207 53.48 48.89 -21.37
C VAL A 207 54.52 48.21 -22.25
N ASN A 208 54.26 46.99 -22.73
CA ASN A 208 55.15 46.30 -23.66
C ASN A 208 55.28 47.07 -24.98
N GLN A 209 54.16 47.54 -25.54
CA GLN A 209 54.16 48.34 -26.76
C GLN A 209 54.94 49.65 -26.59
N GLU A 210 54.80 50.32 -25.46
CA GLU A 210 55.60 51.50 -25.11
C GLU A 210 57.10 51.18 -25.01
N ALA A 211 57.47 50.07 -24.38
CA ALA A 211 58.85 49.62 -24.29
C ALA A 211 59.45 49.28 -25.66
N LEU A 212 58.67 48.65 -26.54
CA LEU A 212 59.08 48.39 -27.93
C LEU A 212 59.30 49.69 -28.71
N ASN A 213 58.36 50.63 -28.60
CA ASN A 213 58.48 51.94 -29.24
C ASN A 213 59.72 52.68 -28.73
N ALA A 214 59.98 52.68 -27.42
CA ALA A 214 61.16 53.30 -26.82
C ALA A 214 62.47 52.66 -27.31
N ARG A 215 62.51 51.32 -27.40
CA ARG A 215 63.66 50.59 -27.97
C ARG A 215 63.91 50.99 -29.42
N ASP A 216 62.87 51.07 -30.24
CA ASP A 216 63.00 51.39 -31.67
C ASP A 216 63.44 52.84 -31.87
N ILE A 217 62.95 53.78 -31.05
CA ILE A 217 63.43 55.17 -31.02
C ILE A 217 64.92 55.21 -30.67
N ALA A 218 65.33 54.52 -29.59
CA ALA A 218 66.74 54.50 -29.18
C ALA A 218 67.65 53.88 -30.25
N LYS A 219 67.19 52.81 -30.92
CA LYS A 219 67.91 52.18 -32.03
C LYS A 219 68.09 53.14 -33.22
N ASN A 220 67.03 53.87 -33.59
CA ASN A 220 67.09 54.86 -34.66
C ASN A 220 68.01 56.04 -34.31
N GLN A 221 67.96 56.51 -33.06
CA GLN A 221 68.88 57.55 -32.57
C GLN A 221 70.34 57.08 -32.63
N LEU A 222 70.62 55.86 -32.15
CA LEU A 222 71.96 55.27 -32.21
C LEU A 222 72.47 55.19 -33.65
N GLN A 223 71.66 54.67 -34.58
CA GLN A 223 72.02 54.58 -35.99
C GLN A 223 72.36 55.97 -36.58
N SER A 224 71.56 56.99 -36.26
CA SER A 224 71.83 58.36 -36.72
C SER A 224 73.16 58.90 -36.19
N LEU A 225 73.49 58.63 -34.91
CA LEU A 225 74.75 59.03 -34.30
C LEU A 225 75.92 58.26 -34.93
N GLU A 226 75.80 56.96 -35.14
CA GLU A 226 76.81 56.14 -35.82
C GLU A 226 77.12 56.68 -37.23
N GLU A 227 76.09 57.03 -38.01
CA GLU A 227 76.26 57.67 -39.32
C GLU A 227 77.00 59.00 -39.23
N THR A 228 76.68 59.84 -38.23
CA THR A 228 77.41 61.10 -38.03
C THR A 228 78.87 60.88 -37.67
N VAL A 229 79.16 59.94 -36.75
CA VAL A 229 80.52 59.59 -36.35
C VAL A 229 81.30 59.03 -37.54
N PHE A 230 80.68 58.18 -38.35
CA PHE A 230 81.29 57.66 -39.57
C PHE A 230 81.59 58.75 -40.59
N ARG A 231 80.64 59.68 -40.83
CA ARG A 231 80.84 60.84 -41.73
C ARG A 231 82.00 61.72 -41.24
N GLU A 232 82.06 62.03 -39.95
CA GLU A 232 83.12 62.83 -39.35
C GLU A 232 84.47 62.12 -39.39
N ARG A 233 84.53 60.83 -39.09
CA ARG A 233 85.74 60.01 -39.25
C ARG A 233 86.24 60.05 -40.69
N ARG A 234 85.35 59.88 -41.67
CA ARG A 234 85.71 59.92 -43.10
C ARG A 234 86.23 61.31 -43.52
N LYS A 235 85.66 62.40 -42.99
CA LYS A 235 86.19 63.76 -43.20
C LYS A 235 87.59 63.92 -42.59
N ARG A 236 87.80 63.47 -41.35
CA ARG A 236 89.11 63.50 -40.68
C ARG A 236 90.15 62.69 -41.43
N GLU A 237 89.80 61.50 -41.92
CA GLU A 237 90.69 60.66 -42.74
C GLU A 237 91.08 61.39 -44.04
N ARG A 238 90.14 62.03 -44.75
CA ARG A 238 90.47 62.86 -45.93
C ARG A 238 91.45 63.98 -45.55
N ASN A 239 91.15 64.76 -44.53
CA ASN A 239 92.03 65.86 -44.08
C ASN A 239 93.42 65.34 -43.69
N LEU A 240 93.50 64.21 -42.98
CA LEU A 240 94.75 63.59 -42.58
C LEU A 240 95.55 63.09 -43.80
N THR A 241 94.89 62.51 -44.81
CA THR A 241 95.55 62.13 -46.07
C THR A 241 96.07 63.35 -46.84
N GLU A 242 95.32 64.46 -46.87
CA GLU A 242 95.83 65.70 -47.49
C GLU A 242 97.02 66.28 -46.72
N CYS A 243 96.98 66.31 -45.38
CA CYS A 243 98.10 66.74 -44.56
C CYS A 243 99.33 65.85 -44.77
N LYS A 244 99.15 64.53 -44.87
CA LYS A 244 100.23 63.59 -45.21
C LYS A 244 100.82 63.89 -46.58
N LYS A 245 100.00 64.10 -47.62
CA LYS A 245 100.48 64.49 -48.96
C LYS A 245 101.30 65.77 -48.93
N ARG A 246 100.79 66.83 -48.28
CA ARG A 246 101.52 68.10 -48.12
C ARG A 246 102.83 67.93 -47.34
N ALA A 247 102.84 67.07 -46.32
CA ALA A 247 104.03 66.74 -45.55
C ALA A 247 105.04 65.94 -46.39
N GLU A 248 104.59 64.99 -47.21
CA GLU A 248 105.42 64.24 -48.15
C GLU A 248 105.99 65.12 -49.27
N GLU A 249 105.22 66.06 -49.80
CA GLU A 249 105.69 67.07 -50.77
C GLU A 249 106.77 67.97 -50.17
N LYS A 250 106.58 68.45 -48.94
CA LYS A 250 107.59 69.20 -48.19
C LYS A 250 108.80 68.35 -47.85
N LYS A 251 108.62 67.07 -47.49
CA LYS A 251 109.72 66.12 -47.27
C LYS A 251 110.50 65.92 -48.55
N LEU A 252 109.85 65.76 -49.69
CA LEU A 252 110.51 65.59 -50.98
C LEU A 252 111.25 66.86 -51.42
N GLN A 253 110.75 68.04 -51.03
CA GLN A 253 111.43 69.33 -51.18
C GLN A 253 112.62 69.47 -50.23
N ASN A 254 112.49 69.08 -48.96
CA ASN A 254 113.59 69.02 -48.00
C ASN A 254 114.63 67.97 -48.39
N GLU A 255 114.25 66.80 -48.91
CA GLU A 255 115.16 65.78 -49.45
C GLU A 255 115.84 66.25 -50.75
N ARG A 256 115.25 67.20 -51.49
CA ARG A 256 115.92 67.89 -52.60
C ARG A 256 116.92 68.94 -52.10
N MET A 257 116.68 69.54 -50.93
CA MET A 257 117.59 70.46 -50.24
C MET A 257 118.69 69.74 -49.43
N GLU A 258 118.41 68.57 -48.85
CA GLU A 258 119.32 67.72 -48.06
C GLU A 258 120.31 66.96 -48.95
N ARG A 259 120.01 66.74 -50.22
CA ARG A 259 120.99 66.21 -51.20
C ARG A 259 122.13 67.20 -51.52
N LYS A 260 122.23 68.35 -50.83
CA LYS A 260 123.34 69.31 -50.92
C LYS A 260 124.15 69.53 -49.64
N THR A 261 123.89 68.79 -48.55
CA THR A 261 124.73 68.86 -47.35
C THR A 261 124.79 67.51 -46.68
N GLN A 262 125.97 66.91 -46.67
CA GLN A 262 126.26 65.60 -46.09
C GLN A 262 127.25 65.72 -44.92
N ARG A 263 126.85 65.08 -43.80
CA ARG A 263 127.62 64.24 -42.85
C ARG A 263 128.26 64.82 -41.57
N GLU A 264 128.39 63.87 -40.64
CA GLU A 264 129.27 63.72 -39.44
C GLU A 264 128.64 64.16 -38.09
N HIS A 265 128.71 63.48 -36.92
CA HIS A 265 129.57 62.46 -36.25
C HIS A 265 128.70 61.72 -35.16
N VAL A 266 128.82 60.41 -34.80
CA VAL A 266 129.79 59.62 -33.96
C VAL A 266 129.59 59.65 -32.42
N LEU A 267 129.74 58.44 -31.80
CA LEU A 267 129.95 58.04 -30.36
C LEU A 267 128.71 58.07 -29.41
N LEU A 268 128.40 57.10 -28.51
CA LEU A 268 129.19 56.23 -27.62
C LEU A 268 128.41 54.96 -27.19
N GLN A 269 129.15 53.86 -26.98
CA GLN A 269 128.76 52.62 -26.28
C GLN A 269 128.64 52.82 -24.76
N SER A 270 127.88 51.96 -24.07
CA SER A 270 128.33 51.28 -22.84
C SER A 270 127.40 50.10 -22.51
N GLU A 271 128.00 48.92 -22.48
CA GLU A 271 127.55 47.76 -21.71
C GLU A 271 127.95 47.98 -20.25
N ASP A 272 127.20 47.44 -19.29
CA ASP A 272 127.76 47.03 -18.00
C ASP A 272 127.02 45.78 -17.50
N VAL A 273 127.79 44.70 -17.44
CA VAL A 273 127.49 43.42 -16.80
C VAL A 273 128.36 43.33 -15.54
N THR A 274 127.91 42.48 -14.62
CA THR A 274 128.53 42.04 -13.34
C THR A 274 128.01 42.84 -12.14
N HIS A 275 127.56 42.19 -11.05
CA HIS A 275 128.33 41.22 -10.30
C HIS A 275 127.45 40.22 -9.51
N ASP A 276 127.99 39.01 -9.36
CA ASP A 276 127.53 37.93 -8.49
C ASP A 276 127.57 38.34 -7.01
N SER A 277 126.58 37.88 -6.24
CA SER A 277 126.73 37.64 -4.81
C SER A 277 126.18 36.25 -4.49
N LEU A 278 127.09 35.33 -4.21
CA LEU A 278 126.80 34.01 -3.66
C LEU A 278 126.92 34.11 -2.15
N HIS A 279 125.80 33.97 -1.43
CA HIS A 279 125.60 33.02 -0.32
C HIS A 279 124.27 33.23 0.42
N VAL A 280 123.14 32.85 -0.21
CA VAL A 280 121.90 32.35 0.46
C VAL A 280 121.24 31.22 -0.37
N LYS A 281 121.94 30.65 -1.38
CA LYS A 281 121.29 29.95 -2.49
C LYS A 281 120.73 28.56 -2.23
N GLN A 282 120.89 27.94 -1.06
CA GLN A 282 120.37 26.57 -0.86
C GLN A 282 118.97 26.54 -0.22
N GLN A 283 118.66 27.50 0.66
CA GLN A 283 117.33 27.64 1.25
C GLN A 283 116.38 28.37 0.28
N GLU A 284 116.88 29.35 -0.47
CA GLU A 284 116.14 30.01 -1.55
C GLU A 284 115.80 29.08 -2.73
N LEU A 285 116.67 28.13 -3.08
CA LEU A 285 116.38 27.18 -4.17
C LEU A 285 115.27 26.20 -3.79
N LEU A 286 115.23 25.71 -2.56
CA LEU A 286 114.13 24.87 -2.07
C LEU A 286 112.82 25.67 -1.96
N GLN A 287 112.88 26.91 -1.49
CA GLN A 287 111.72 27.81 -1.47
C GLN A 287 111.25 28.17 -2.89
N ARG A 288 112.17 28.45 -3.83
CA ARG A 288 111.84 28.69 -5.25
C ARG A 288 111.28 27.46 -5.94
N TRP A 289 111.82 26.28 -5.67
CA TRP A 289 111.32 25.04 -6.27
C TRP A 289 109.95 24.68 -5.70
N SER A 290 109.75 24.84 -4.38
CA SER A 290 108.43 24.69 -3.75
C SER A 290 107.44 25.75 -4.26
N MET A 291 107.88 26.98 -4.49
CA MET A 291 107.04 28.07 -5.04
C MET A 291 106.68 27.78 -6.51
N TYR A 292 107.64 27.34 -7.32
CA TYR A 292 107.41 26.93 -8.71
C TYR A 292 106.46 25.73 -8.81
N GLN A 293 106.64 24.71 -7.95
CA GLN A 293 105.70 23.59 -7.89
C GLN A 293 104.30 24.02 -7.48
N MET A 294 104.19 24.92 -6.49
CA MET A 294 102.92 25.49 -6.08
C MET A 294 102.27 26.29 -7.21
N GLU A 295 103.03 27.11 -7.95
CA GLU A 295 102.56 27.87 -9.11
C GLU A 295 102.10 26.97 -10.25
N VAL A 296 102.82 25.88 -10.55
CA VAL A 296 102.43 24.91 -11.58
C VAL A 296 101.14 24.19 -11.20
N LEU A 297 100.99 23.78 -9.94
CA LEU A 297 99.77 23.15 -9.44
C LEU A 297 98.59 24.13 -9.47
N PHE A 298 98.78 25.35 -8.98
CA PHE A 298 97.74 26.38 -9.02
C PHE A 298 97.43 26.86 -10.44
N GLY A 299 98.38 26.84 -11.37
CA GLY A 299 98.16 27.10 -12.79
C GLY A 299 97.21 26.08 -13.40
N LYS A 300 97.42 24.79 -13.12
CA LYS A 300 96.49 23.73 -13.55
C LYS A 300 95.09 23.90 -12.97
N VAL A 301 94.99 24.28 -11.68
CA VAL A 301 93.70 24.56 -11.04
C VAL A 301 93.03 25.79 -11.66
N LYS A 302 93.81 26.83 -11.95
CA LYS A 302 93.38 28.08 -12.58
C LYS A 302 92.83 27.83 -14.00
N ASP A 303 93.54 27.02 -14.78
CA ASP A 303 93.12 26.63 -16.14
C ASP A 303 91.85 25.77 -16.11
N ALA A 304 91.76 24.81 -15.18
CA ALA A 304 90.56 23.97 -15.02
C ALA A 304 89.33 24.73 -14.52
N THR A 305 89.53 25.80 -13.74
CA THR A 305 88.44 26.66 -13.22
C THR A 305 88.16 27.88 -14.09
N GLY A 306 88.98 28.14 -15.11
CA GLY A 306 88.84 29.26 -16.05
C GLY A 306 88.98 30.65 -15.41
N VAL A 307 89.70 30.76 -14.28
CA VAL A 307 89.82 32.02 -13.52
C VAL A 307 91.16 32.71 -13.84
N ALA A 308 91.23 34.04 -13.83
CA ALA A 308 92.47 34.77 -14.17
C ALA A 308 93.48 34.86 -13.01
N GLU A 309 93.05 34.69 -11.77
CA GLU A 309 93.89 34.85 -10.57
C GLU A 309 93.66 33.70 -9.58
N THR A 310 94.74 33.24 -8.94
CA THR A 310 94.73 32.13 -7.97
C THR A 310 93.81 32.39 -6.77
N HIS A 311 93.76 33.63 -6.28
CA HIS A 311 92.87 33.98 -5.16
C HIS A 311 91.38 34.00 -5.55
N ALA A 312 91.05 34.26 -6.82
CA ALA A 312 89.67 34.24 -7.29
C ALA A 312 89.10 32.80 -7.36
N VAL A 313 89.95 31.78 -7.55
CA VAL A 313 89.55 30.37 -7.40
C VAL A 313 89.05 30.10 -5.99
N VAL A 314 89.83 30.48 -4.97
CA VAL A 314 89.48 30.27 -3.56
C VAL A 314 88.18 31.00 -3.20
N ARG A 315 88.00 32.24 -3.66
CA ARG A 315 86.75 32.99 -3.43
C ARG A 315 85.54 32.32 -4.07
N ARG A 316 85.68 31.74 -5.26
CA ARG A 316 84.59 31.03 -5.95
C ARG A 316 84.23 29.72 -5.26
N PHE A 317 85.22 28.96 -4.79
CA PHE A 317 84.99 27.75 -3.97
C PHE A 317 84.31 28.08 -2.64
N LEU A 318 84.75 29.13 -1.95
CA LEU A 318 84.12 29.57 -0.69
C LEU A 318 82.68 30.05 -0.93
N ALA A 319 82.43 30.82 -2.00
CA ALA A 319 81.08 31.26 -2.36
C ALA A 319 80.17 30.11 -2.86
N GLN A 320 80.75 29.04 -3.41
CA GLN A 320 80.00 27.87 -3.91
C GLN A 320 79.64 26.88 -2.79
N GLY A 321 80.28 26.97 -1.62
CA GLY A 321 79.94 26.11 -0.47
C GLY A 321 78.50 26.30 0.00
N GLU A 322 78.05 27.54 0.13
CA GLU A 322 76.68 27.87 0.55
C GLU A 322 75.63 27.46 -0.50
N THR A 323 75.95 27.61 -1.79
CA THR A 323 75.03 27.18 -2.86
C THR A 323 74.94 25.65 -2.95
N PHE A 324 76.04 24.94 -2.69
CA PHE A 324 76.03 23.48 -2.61
C PHE A 324 75.18 22.98 -1.42
N THR A 325 75.35 23.55 -0.23
CA THR A 325 74.55 23.15 0.94
C THR A 325 73.07 23.43 0.73
N GLN A 326 72.71 24.59 0.15
CA GLN A 326 71.33 24.92 -0.22
C GLN A 326 70.73 23.95 -1.25
N LEU A 327 71.51 23.52 -2.25
CA LEU A 327 71.05 22.54 -3.22
C LEU A 327 70.87 21.16 -2.59
N GLU A 328 71.72 20.78 -1.66
CA GLU A 328 71.63 19.50 -0.96
C GLU A 328 70.43 19.46 0.00
N THR A 329 70.12 20.58 0.67
CA THR A 329 68.89 20.71 1.47
C THR A 329 67.64 20.64 0.60
N LEU A 330 67.61 21.38 -0.52
CA LEU A 330 66.48 21.33 -1.47
C LEU A 330 66.29 19.94 -2.07
N LYS A 331 67.39 19.22 -2.35
CA LYS A 331 67.34 17.83 -2.82
C LYS A 331 66.72 16.92 -1.76
N SER A 332 67.20 17.00 -0.51
CA SER A 332 66.65 16.22 0.60
C SER A 332 65.17 16.52 0.85
N GLU A 333 64.77 17.79 0.83
CA GLU A 333 63.38 18.21 0.97
C GLU A 333 62.50 17.67 -0.16
N ASN A 334 62.96 17.76 -1.40
CA ASN A 334 62.25 17.20 -2.56
C ASN A 334 62.14 15.66 -2.50
N GLU A 335 63.17 14.97 -2.02
CA GLU A 335 63.11 13.52 -1.81
C GLU A 335 62.08 13.16 -0.74
N GLN A 336 62.02 13.91 0.35
CA GLN A 336 61.01 13.72 1.40
C GLN A 336 59.59 14.00 0.90
N THR A 337 59.37 15.09 0.17
CA THR A 337 58.04 15.41 -0.40
C THR A 337 57.62 14.38 -1.43
N LEU A 338 58.53 13.91 -2.29
CA LEU A 338 58.27 12.83 -3.23
C LEU A 338 57.87 11.52 -2.53
N MET A 339 58.52 11.19 -1.42
CA MET A 339 58.16 10.00 -0.62
C MET A 339 56.78 10.15 0.04
N ARG A 340 56.45 11.32 0.59
CA ARG A 340 55.11 11.61 1.13
C ARG A 340 54.03 11.49 0.06
N LEU A 341 54.23 12.14 -1.09
CA LEU A 341 53.29 12.08 -2.22
C LEU A 341 53.11 10.66 -2.75
N LYS A 342 54.17 9.84 -2.77
CA LYS A 342 54.06 8.42 -3.15
C LYS A 342 53.22 7.63 -2.16
N GLN A 343 53.38 7.86 -0.86
CA GLN A 343 52.58 7.21 0.18
C GLN A 343 51.12 7.65 0.12
N GLU A 344 50.85 8.95 -0.04
CA GLU A 344 49.50 9.50 -0.20
C GLU A 344 48.83 8.96 -1.46
N LYS A 345 49.54 8.89 -2.59
CA LYS A 345 49.02 8.27 -3.81
C LYS A 345 48.61 6.82 -3.56
N GLN A 346 49.45 6.01 -2.91
CA GLN A 346 49.11 4.62 -2.61
C GLN A 346 47.93 4.50 -1.66
N ARG A 347 47.83 5.39 -0.67
CA ARG A 347 46.69 5.45 0.25
C ARG A 347 45.39 5.77 -0.49
N LEU A 348 45.39 6.83 -1.29
CA LEU A 348 44.22 7.24 -2.09
C LEU A 348 43.82 6.15 -3.11
N GLN A 349 44.78 5.43 -3.68
CA GLN A 349 44.49 4.29 -4.57
C GLN A 349 43.74 3.17 -3.85
N ARG A 350 44.15 2.82 -2.63
CA ARG A 350 43.44 1.80 -1.82
C ARG A 350 42.04 2.28 -1.43
N GLU A 351 41.91 3.52 -0.95
CA GLU A 351 40.61 4.10 -0.60
C GLU A 351 39.66 4.10 -1.82
N LEU A 352 40.17 4.37 -3.02
CA LEU A 352 39.39 4.33 -4.25
C LEU A 352 39.02 2.90 -4.67
N GLU A 353 39.90 1.92 -4.50
CA GLU A 353 39.59 0.50 -4.73
C GLU A 353 38.52 0.02 -3.75
N ASP A 354 38.69 0.31 -2.45
CA ASP A 354 37.73 -0.05 -1.40
C ASP A 354 36.35 0.55 -1.71
N LEU A 355 36.29 1.84 -2.04
CA LEU A 355 35.03 2.51 -2.41
C LEU A 355 34.40 1.95 -3.68
N LYS A 356 35.20 1.58 -4.69
CA LYS A 356 34.67 0.96 -5.92
C LYS A 356 34.02 -0.37 -5.62
N TYR A 357 34.73 -1.26 -4.94
CA TYR A 357 34.23 -2.61 -4.68
C TYR A 357 33.14 -2.65 -3.60
N SER A 358 33.24 -1.81 -2.56
CA SER A 358 32.20 -1.71 -1.53
C SER A 358 30.94 -1.04 -2.09
N GLY A 359 31.10 0.02 -2.88
CA GLY A 359 29.99 0.74 -3.51
C GLY A 359 29.23 -0.11 -4.53
N GLU A 360 29.95 -0.89 -5.36
CA GLU A 360 29.32 -1.84 -6.27
C GLU A 360 28.58 -2.95 -5.51
N ALA A 361 29.16 -3.49 -4.44
CA ALA A 361 28.51 -4.51 -3.62
C ALA A 361 27.24 -4.00 -2.93
N THR A 362 27.26 -2.78 -2.38
CA THR A 362 26.07 -2.16 -1.76
C THR A 362 24.99 -1.90 -2.81
N LEU A 363 25.33 -1.29 -3.95
CA LEU A 363 24.39 -1.03 -5.04
C LEU A 363 23.73 -2.31 -5.57
N VAL A 364 24.50 -3.38 -5.76
CA VAL A 364 23.94 -4.67 -6.21
C VAL A 364 23.02 -5.28 -5.16
N SER A 365 23.35 -5.15 -3.86
CA SER A 365 22.49 -5.64 -2.78
C SER A 365 21.19 -4.84 -2.67
N GLU A 366 21.25 -3.53 -2.84
CA GLU A 366 20.09 -2.63 -2.85
C GLU A 366 19.20 -2.90 -4.07
N GLN A 367 19.78 -3.07 -5.26
CA GLN A 367 19.05 -3.43 -6.47
C GLN A 367 18.31 -4.76 -6.33
N LYS A 368 18.95 -5.77 -5.71
CA LYS A 368 18.30 -7.05 -5.42
C LYS A 368 17.13 -6.89 -4.45
N LEU A 369 17.31 -6.11 -3.38
CA LEU A 369 16.25 -5.83 -2.42
C LEU A 369 15.08 -5.10 -3.08
N LEU A 370 15.34 -4.11 -3.94
CA LEU A 370 14.32 -3.41 -4.70
C LEU A 370 13.56 -4.36 -5.63
N ALA A 371 14.26 -5.25 -6.34
CA ALA A 371 13.62 -6.24 -7.19
C ALA A 371 12.74 -7.23 -6.39
N GLU A 372 13.19 -7.66 -5.21
CA GLU A 372 12.38 -8.49 -4.32
C GLU A 372 11.13 -7.76 -3.81
N LEU A 373 11.27 -6.49 -3.40
CA LEU A 373 10.14 -5.67 -2.95
C LEU A 373 9.15 -5.40 -4.08
N GLN A 374 9.62 -5.12 -5.30
CA GLN A 374 8.80 -4.99 -6.49
C GLN A 374 8.05 -6.29 -6.80
N GLY A 375 8.73 -7.44 -6.70
CA GLY A 375 8.11 -8.75 -6.88
C GLY A 375 7.00 -9.04 -5.85
N ARG A 376 7.23 -8.69 -4.57
CA ARG A 376 6.21 -8.81 -3.52
C ARG A 376 5.03 -7.89 -3.76
N LEU A 377 5.27 -6.65 -4.19
CA LEU A 377 4.22 -5.69 -4.53
C LEU A 377 3.35 -6.22 -5.67
N GLN A 378 3.96 -6.70 -6.76
CA GLN A 378 3.23 -7.27 -7.90
C GLN A 378 2.40 -8.50 -7.49
N ALA A 379 2.94 -9.37 -6.63
CA ALA A 379 2.20 -10.52 -6.12
C ALA A 379 0.99 -10.10 -5.27
N GLU A 380 1.12 -9.08 -4.42
CA GLU A 380 0.00 -8.56 -3.63
C GLU A 380 -1.03 -7.80 -4.51
N GLU A 381 -0.59 -7.11 -5.55
CA GLU A 381 -1.49 -6.50 -6.54
C GLU A 381 -2.31 -7.55 -7.27
N GLN A 382 -1.68 -8.65 -7.70
CA GLN A 382 -2.36 -9.79 -8.32
C GLN A 382 -3.39 -10.43 -7.36
N ARG A 383 -3.00 -10.70 -6.11
CA ARG A 383 -3.93 -11.20 -5.09
C ARG A 383 -5.12 -10.26 -4.88
N ARG A 384 -4.87 -8.94 -4.87
CA ARG A 384 -5.93 -7.94 -4.75
C ARG A 384 -6.86 -7.96 -5.95
N THR A 385 -6.35 -8.09 -7.17
CA THR A 385 -7.18 -8.20 -8.37
C THR A 385 -8.03 -9.47 -8.37
N GLU A 386 -7.45 -10.61 -8.01
CA GLU A 386 -8.18 -11.88 -7.91
C GLU A 386 -9.29 -11.82 -6.86
N ALA A 387 -9.01 -11.27 -5.68
CA ALA A 387 -10.01 -11.09 -4.62
C ALA A 387 -11.13 -10.12 -5.05
N ARG A 388 -10.81 -9.05 -5.78
CA ARG A 388 -11.81 -8.13 -6.34
C ARG A 388 -12.70 -8.81 -7.36
N GLU A 389 -12.13 -9.59 -8.27
CA GLU A 389 -12.92 -10.34 -9.24
C GLU A 389 -13.79 -11.40 -8.56
N GLN A 390 -13.29 -12.09 -7.52
CA GLN A 390 -14.10 -13.04 -6.74
C GLN A 390 -15.27 -12.33 -6.05
N LEU A 391 -15.03 -11.15 -5.47
CA LEU A 391 -16.09 -10.33 -4.88
C LEU A 391 -17.12 -9.90 -5.93
N GLU A 392 -16.69 -9.43 -7.11
CA GLU A 392 -17.60 -9.05 -8.19
C GLU A 392 -18.44 -10.24 -8.68
N ARG A 393 -17.83 -11.42 -8.85
CA ARG A 393 -18.56 -12.65 -9.20
C ARG A 393 -19.62 -12.99 -8.15
N ALA A 394 -19.27 -12.92 -6.86
CA ALA A 394 -20.19 -13.18 -5.76
C ALA A 394 -21.33 -12.15 -5.71
N LEU A 395 -21.04 -10.86 -5.91
CA LEU A 395 -22.04 -9.80 -5.97
C LEU A 395 -23.01 -10.01 -7.13
N ARG A 396 -22.51 -10.31 -8.33
CA ARG A 396 -23.35 -10.62 -9.50
C ARG A 396 -24.24 -11.84 -9.23
N ALA A 397 -23.67 -12.91 -8.67
CA ALA A 397 -24.45 -14.10 -8.30
C ALA A 397 -25.54 -13.76 -7.27
N MET A 398 -25.20 -13.04 -6.19
CA MET A 398 -26.19 -12.60 -5.20
C MET A 398 -27.29 -11.74 -5.83
N GLN A 399 -26.96 -10.84 -6.74
CA GLN A 399 -27.94 -10.02 -7.43
C GLN A 399 -28.88 -10.86 -8.31
N THR A 400 -28.35 -11.80 -9.09
CA THR A 400 -29.20 -12.72 -9.89
C THR A 400 -30.10 -13.58 -8.99
N THR A 401 -29.61 -14.04 -7.84
CA THR A 401 -30.45 -14.80 -6.89
C THR A 401 -31.52 -13.91 -6.27
N ARG A 402 -31.21 -12.65 -5.95
CA ARG A 402 -32.17 -11.68 -5.45
C ARG A 402 -33.30 -11.45 -6.46
N GLU A 403 -32.95 -11.11 -7.70
CA GLU A 403 -33.91 -10.87 -8.77
C GLU A 403 -34.77 -12.12 -9.02
N GLY A 404 -34.15 -13.30 -9.09
CA GLY A 404 -34.86 -14.57 -9.23
C GLY A 404 -35.84 -14.85 -8.09
N LEU A 405 -35.45 -14.58 -6.84
CA LEU A 405 -36.31 -14.74 -5.67
C LEU A 405 -37.44 -13.70 -5.63
N GLU A 406 -37.19 -12.45 -5.99
CA GLU A 406 -38.21 -11.41 -6.10
C GLU A 406 -39.26 -11.79 -7.15
N HIS A 407 -38.82 -12.29 -8.31
CA HIS A 407 -39.71 -12.82 -9.35
C HIS A 407 -40.54 -14.02 -8.88
N LEU A 408 -39.93 -14.97 -8.17
CA LEU A 408 -40.63 -16.14 -7.61
C LEU A 408 -41.65 -15.71 -6.54
N ALA A 409 -41.27 -14.81 -5.64
CA ALA A 409 -42.16 -14.26 -4.61
C ALA A 409 -43.37 -13.56 -5.23
N GLY A 410 -43.18 -12.83 -6.33
CA GLY A 410 -44.26 -12.22 -7.13
C GLY A 410 -45.21 -13.26 -7.73
N LYS A 411 -44.68 -14.34 -8.33
CA LYS A 411 -45.52 -15.44 -8.86
C LYS A 411 -46.29 -16.18 -7.78
N LEU A 412 -45.71 -16.31 -6.58
CA LEU A 412 -46.31 -16.98 -5.42
C LEU A 412 -47.17 -16.04 -4.55
N HIS A 413 -47.53 -14.85 -5.04
CA HIS A 413 -48.33 -13.89 -4.26
C HIS A 413 -49.70 -14.44 -3.87
N GLN A 414 -50.31 -15.27 -4.72
CA GLN A 414 -51.63 -15.88 -4.48
C GLN A 414 -51.61 -17.01 -3.43
N VAL A 415 -50.43 -17.55 -3.11
CA VAL A 415 -50.26 -18.57 -2.07
C VAL A 415 -50.11 -17.84 -0.73
N SER A 416 -51.24 -17.62 -0.04
CA SER A 416 -51.27 -17.02 1.29
C SER A 416 -50.73 -18.01 2.32
N VAL A 417 -49.71 -17.61 3.10
CA VAL A 417 -49.16 -18.40 4.21
C VAL A 417 -49.59 -17.74 5.52
N GLU A 418 -50.63 -18.28 6.15
CA GLU A 418 -51.23 -17.73 7.38
C GLU A 418 -50.55 -18.24 8.67
N ALA A 419 -49.68 -19.26 8.60
CA ALA A 419 -49.08 -19.92 9.76
C ALA A 419 -47.59 -20.27 9.57
N GLY A 420 -46.79 -19.29 9.13
CA GLY A 420 -45.33 -19.42 8.95
C GLY A 420 -44.56 -18.29 9.65
N ARG A 421 -43.22 -18.42 9.80
CA ARG A 421 -42.37 -17.39 10.43
C ARG A 421 -42.33 -16.09 9.63
N SER A 422 -42.75 -16.16 8.36
CA SER A 422 -42.76 -15.06 7.40
C SER A 422 -44.17 -14.46 7.19
N ALA A 423 -45.18 -14.91 7.95
CA ALA A 423 -46.55 -14.46 7.81
C ALA A 423 -46.68 -12.95 8.14
N GLY A 424 -47.06 -12.14 7.14
CA GLY A 424 -47.39 -10.73 7.33
C GLY A 424 -46.21 -9.76 7.48
N ARG A 425 -44.95 -10.19 7.27
CA ARG A 425 -43.80 -9.27 7.26
C ARG A 425 -43.58 -8.70 5.86
N GLU A 426 -43.82 -7.41 5.71
CA GLU A 426 -43.32 -6.64 4.57
C GLU A 426 -41.79 -6.57 4.69
N LEU A 427 -41.09 -7.24 3.78
CA LEU A 427 -39.63 -7.33 3.82
C LEU A 427 -39.03 -6.00 3.35
N ASP A 428 -38.21 -5.36 4.19
CA ASP A 428 -37.49 -4.14 3.83
C ASP A 428 -36.37 -4.45 2.82
N PRO A 429 -36.44 -3.90 1.59
CA PRO A 429 -35.43 -4.13 0.54
C PRO A 429 -34.02 -3.65 0.89
N LYS A 430 -33.87 -2.84 1.95
CA LYS A 430 -32.57 -2.30 2.41
C LYS A 430 -31.98 -3.05 3.60
N ALA A 431 -32.69 -4.01 4.17
CA ALA A 431 -32.17 -4.79 5.29
C ALA A 431 -31.02 -5.71 4.83
N PRO A 432 -29.95 -5.88 5.65
CA PRO A 432 -28.84 -6.78 5.32
C PRO A 432 -29.29 -8.23 5.17
N ASP A 433 -30.34 -8.62 5.92
CA ASP A 433 -30.87 -9.99 5.91
C ASP A 433 -31.99 -10.18 4.87
N TYR A 434 -32.22 -9.18 4.00
CA TYR A 434 -33.33 -9.20 3.03
C TYR A 434 -33.34 -10.45 2.15
N LEU A 435 -32.19 -10.81 1.58
CA LEU A 435 -32.06 -11.97 0.69
C LEU A 435 -32.38 -13.29 1.42
N GLN A 436 -31.90 -13.44 2.66
CA GLN A 436 -32.11 -14.64 3.47
C GLN A 436 -33.57 -14.76 3.91
N ASN A 437 -34.20 -13.65 4.28
CA ASN A 437 -35.61 -13.60 4.63
C ASN A 437 -36.52 -13.84 3.42
N LEU A 438 -36.15 -13.30 2.24
CA LEU A 438 -36.87 -13.53 0.99
C LEU A 438 -36.79 -14.99 0.55
N LEU A 439 -35.61 -15.60 0.67
CA LEU A 439 -35.42 -17.03 0.41
C LEU A 439 -36.31 -17.89 1.32
N GLY A 440 -36.33 -17.62 2.63
CA GLY A 440 -37.19 -18.34 3.57
C GLY A 440 -38.68 -18.16 3.29
N LEU A 441 -39.12 -16.96 2.88
CA LEU A 441 -40.50 -16.70 2.48
C LEU A 441 -40.89 -17.51 1.22
N VAL A 442 -40.02 -17.54 0.21
CA VAL A 442 -40.25 -18.31 -1.02
C VAL A 442 -40.30 -19.80 -0.72
N GLU A 443 -39.41 -20.30 0.14
CA GLU A 443 -39.38 -21.70 0.60
C GLU A 443 -40.69 -22.10 1.29
N GLU A 444 -41.16 -21.32 2.27
CA GLU A 444 -42.43 -21.58 2.98
C GLU A 444 -43.63 -21.62 2.01
N LYS A 445 -43.66 -20.69 1.04
CA LYS A 445 -44.71 -20.65 0.01
C LYS A 445 -44.66 -21.84 -0.94
N LEU A 446 -43.46 -22.24 -1.38
CA LEU A 446 -43.27 -23.40 -2.25
C LEU A 446 -43.66 -24.71 -1.54
N LEU A 447 -43.30 -24.86 -0.27
CA LEU A 447 -43.71 -26.03 0.54
C LEU A 447 -45.23 -26.10 0.71
N LYS A 448 -45.90 -24.96 0.94
CA LYS A 448 -47.36 -24.92 1.03
C LYS A 448 -48.01 -25.30 -0.31
N LEU A 449 -47.50 -24.76 -1.43
CA LEU A 449 -47.97 -25.11 -2.77
C LEU A 449 -47.74 -26.59 -3.09
N GLN A 450 -46.60 -27.15 -2.70
CA GLN A 450 -46.33 -28.58 -2.83
C GLN A 450 -47.32 -29.43 -2.04
N GLY A 451 -47.64 -29.06 -0.79
CA GLY A 451 -48.66 -29.75 0.02
C GLY A 451 -50.06 -29.69 -0.59
N GLN A 452 -50.44 -28.54 -1.19
CA GLN A 452 -51.69 -28.42 -1.95
C GLN A 452 -51.71 -29.33 -3.18
N LEU A 453 -50.61 -29.38 -3.93
CA LEU A 453 -50.46 -30.23 -5.12
C LEU A 453 -50.45 -31.72 -4.80
N GLN A 454 -49.97 -32.15 -3.63
CA GLN A 454 -49.98 -33.56 -3.22
C GLN A 454 -51.39 -34.15 -3.11
N SER A 455 -52.40 -33.30 -2.82
CA SER A 455 -53.81 -33.71 -2.75
C SER A 455 -54.49 -33.84 -4.13
N HIS A 456 -53.79 -33.51 -5.21
CA HIS A 456 -54.34 -33.48 -6.57
C HIS A 456 -53.48 -34.34 -7.52
N GLU A 457 -54.13 -35.06 -8.43
CA GLU A 457 -53.42 -35.79 -9.48
C GLU A 457 -52.91 -34.82 -10.55
N VAL A 458 -51.71 -34.29 -10.32
CA VAL A 458 -51.03 -33.35 -11.22
C VAL A 458 -51.03 -33.81 -12.69
N PRO A 459 -50.81 -35.09 -13.03
CA PRO A 459 -50.85 -35.55 -14.42
C PRO A 459 -52.23 -35.43 -15.08
N GLU A 460 -53.31 -35.69 -14.34
CA GLU A 460 -54.68 -35.54 -14.86
C GLU A 460 -55.07 -34.07 -14.99
N MET A 461 -54.70 -33.24 -14.01
CA MET A 461 -54.93 -31.80 -14.05
C MET A 461 -54.18 -31.13 -15.21
N LEU A 462 -52.94 -31.54 -15.49
CA LEU A 462 -52.19 -31.06 -16.66
C LEU A 462 -52.83 -31.51 -17.99
N ARG A 463 -53.40 -32.72 -18.05
CA ARG A 463 -54.20 -33.16 -19.21
C ARG A 463 -55.47 -32.32 -19.36
N HIS A 464 -56.18 -32.02 -18.28
CA HIS A 464 -57.35 -31.15 -18.29
C HIS A 464 -57.03 -29.70 -18.69
N ILE A 465 -55.88 -29.16 -18.25
CA ILE A 465 -55.40 -27.84 -18.66
C ILE A 465 -54.98 -27.84 -20.13
N ALA A 466 -54.39 -28.93 -20.62
CA ALA A 466 -54.03 -29.10 -22.04
C ALA A 466 -55.24 -29.38 -22.95
N ASN A 467 -56.40 -29.72 -22.40
CA ASN A 467 -57.62 -29.94 -23.17
C ASN A 467 -58.14 -28.61 -23.75
N ARG A 468 -58.44 -28.63 -25.05
CA ARG A 468 -58.89 -27.47 -25.83
C ARG A 468 -60.14 -26.78 -25.24
N GLU A 469 -61.03 -27.57 -24.62
CA GLU A 469 -62.25 -27.08 -23.98
C GLU A 469 -61.98 -26.17 -22.77
N PHE A 470 -60.91 -26.44 -22.02
CA PHE A 470 -60.48 -25.61 -20.90
C PHE A 470 -60.01 -24.23 -21.39
N TYR A 471 -59.20 -24.17 -22.44
CA TYR A 471 -58.79 -22.91 -23.08
C TYR A 471 -59.98 -22.13 -23.64
N SER A 472 -60.95 -22.79 -24.29
CA SER A 472 -62.17 -22.12 -24.77
C SER A 472 -63.04 -21.57 -23.63
N SER A 473 -63.10 -22.27 -22.48
CA SER A 473 -63.81 -21.80 -21.28
C SER A 473 -63.11 -20.62 -20.59
N LEU A 474 -61.78 -20.55 -20.70
CA LEU A 474 -60.96 -19.44 -20.24
C LEU A 474 -61.04 -18.25 -21.19
N GLU A 475 -61.05 -18.48 -22.51
CA GLU A 475 -61.23 -17.46 -23.54
C GLU A 475 -62.55 -16.70 -23.37
N GLY A 476 -63.63 -17.40 -23.03
CA GLY A 476 -64.92 -16.78 -22.74
C GLY A 476 -64.97 -15.93 -21.45
N LYS A 477 -63.97 -16.03 -20.58
CA LYS A 477 -63.87 -15.28 -19.31
C LYS A 477 -62.78 -14.20 -19.33
N LEU A 478 -62.14 -13.95 -20.47
CA LEU A 478 -61.12 -12.91 -20.59
C LEU A 478 -61.75 -11.51 -20.70
N PRO A 479 -61.19 -10.48 -20.04
CA PRO A 479 -61.63 -9.11 -20.20
C PRO A 479 -61.53 -8.62 -21.66
N LEU A 480 -62.46 -7.77 -22.09
CA LEU A 480 -62.59 -7.31 -23.50
C LEU A 480 -61.36 -6.57 -24.06
N TYR A 481 -60.44 -6.11 -23.21
CA TYR A 481 -59.21 -5.43 -23.60
C TYR A 481 -58.01 -6.38 -23.81
N ASN A 482 -58.22 -7.69 -23.73
CA ASN A 482 -57.14 -8.68 -23.91
C ASN A 482 -56.82 -8.89 -25.39
N THR A 483 -55.77 -8.26 -25.90
CA THR A 483 -55.29 -8.38 -27.28
C THR A 483 -54.27 -9.50 -27.43
N ARG A 484 -54.68 -10.75 -27.15
CA ARG A 484 -53.79 -11.90 -27.37
C ARG A 484 -53.57 -12.12 -28.88
N ILE A 485 -52.31 -12.23 -29.27
CA ILE A 485 -51.90 -12.59 -30.63
C ILE A 485 -51.95 -14.12 -30.74
N SER A 486 -52.78 -14.64 -31.64
CA SER A 486 -52.84 -16.08 -31.90
C SER A 486 -51.56 -16.53 -32.58
N LEU A 487 -50.67 -17.19 -31.84
CA LEU A 487 -49.52 -17.86 -32.42
C LEU A 487 -49.99 -19.18 -33.06
N PRO A 488 -49.58 -19.49 -34.31
CA PRO A 488 -49.93 -20.76 -34.93
C PRO A 488 -49.32 -21.90 -34.11
N LEU A 489 -50.20 -22.80 -33.61
CA LEU A 489 -49.81 -24.00 -32.89
C LEU A 489 -48.81 -24.81 -33.75
N THR A 490 -47.59 -24.98 -33.26
CA THR A 490 -46.62 -25.91 -33.83
C THR A 490 -47.25 -27.31 -33.79
N ARG A 491 -47.47 -27.89 -34.99
CA ARG A 491 -47.90 -29.28 -35.11
C ARG A 491 -46.89 -30.17 -34.39
N PRO A 492 -47.33 -31.24 -33.70
CA PRO A 492 -46.40 -32.18 -33.08
C PRO A 492 -45.50 -32.73 -34.19
N LYS A 493 -44.18 -32.55 -34.04
CA LYS A 493 -43.18 -33.12 -34.96
C LYS A 493 -43.38 -34.63 -34.98
N ASP A 494 -43.75 -35.13 -36.16
CA ASP A 494 -43.87 -36.54 -36.47
C ASP A 494 -42.49 -37.20 -36.27
N LYS A 495 -42.43 -38.30 -35.50
CA LYS A 495 -41.19 -38.97 -35.08
C LYS A 495 -40.63 -39.88 -36.18
N PHE A 496 -40.60 -39.40 -37.40
CA PHE A 496 -39.96 -40.06 -38.54
C PHE A 496 -39.24 -38.97 -39.32
N PHE A 497 -38.02 -38.65 -38.90
CA PHE A 497 -36.86 -38.37 -39.75
C PHE A 497 -35.72 -37.95 -38.82
N ASP A 498 -34.72 -38.83 -38.79
CA ASP A 498 -33.48 -38.70 -38.03
C ASP A 498 -32.63 -37.50 -38.51
N GLU A 499 -31.83 -37.01 -37.55
CA GLU A 499 -30.51 -36.39 -37.72
C GLU A 499 -30.31 -35.42 -38.89
N GLU A 500 -30.32 -34.12 -38.58
CA GLU A 500 -29.15 -33.30 -38.87
C GLU A 500 -29.17 -32.04 -37.98
N GLU A 501 -28.01 -31.81 -37.38
CA GLU A 501 -27.56 -30.62 -36.68
C GLU A 501 -28.00 -29.35 -37.44
N SER A 502 -28.77 -28.48 -36.78
CA SER A 502 -29.16 -27.18 -37.34
C SER A 502 -29.21 -26.18 -36.18
N GLU A 503 -28.02 -25.78 -35.76
CA GLU A 503 -27.78 -24.39 -35.41
C GLU A 503 -27.84 -23.60 -36.72
N ASP A 504 -28.99 -23.03 -37.04
CA ASP A 504 -29.02 -21.86 -37.92
C ASP A 504 -30.00 -20.86 -37.31
N GLU A 505 -29.38 -19.93 -36.59
CA GLU A 505 -29.93 -18.63 -36.31
C GLU A 505 -30.50 -18.02 -37.59
N ASP A 506 -31.73 -17.56 -37.44
CA ASP A 506 -32.44 -16.55 -38.22
C ASP A 506 -31.56 -15.66 -39.12
N ASP A 507 -31.22 -16.13 -40.33
CA ASP A 507 -30.81 -15.25 -41.41
C ASP A 507 -31.93 -15.17 -42.45
N GLY A 508 -32.42 -13.94 -42.63
CA GLY A 508 -33.47 -13.54 -43.56
C GLY A 508 -33.04 -13.67 -45.02
N MET A 509 -32.61 -14.85 -45.43
CA MET A 509 -32.29 -15.17 -46.81
C MET A 509 -33.59 -15.34 -47.59
N VAL A 510 -34.03 -14.25 -48.20
CA VAL A 510 -35.10 -14.24 -49.20
C VAL A 510 -34.76 -15.26 -50.28
N THR A 511 -35.46 -16.41 -50.26
CA THR A 511 -35.27 -17.49 -51.23
C THR A 511 -35.41 -16.95 -52.65
N ARG A 512 -34.59 -17.47 -53.58
CA ARG A 512 -34.60 -17.09 -55.01
C ARG A 512 -36.01 -17.09 -55.63
N ALA A 513 -36.90 -17.96 -55.16
CA ALA A 513 -38.31 -18.01 -55.54
C ALA A 513 -39.10 -16.78 -55.05
N ALA A 514 -38.90 -16.34 -53.79
CA ALA A 514 -39.52 -15.15 -53.24
C ALA A 514 -39.05 -13.86 -53.95
N LEU A 515 -37.76 -13.77 -54.30
CA LEU A 515 -37.22 -12.69 -55.13
C LEU A 515 -37.83 -12.68 -56.53
N LYS A 516 -37.97 -13.85 -57.18
CA LYS A 516 -38.67 -13.97 -58.49
C LYS A 516 -40.14 -13.55 -58.40
N MET A 517 -40.85 -13.97 -57.34
CA MET A 517 -42.26 -13.60 -57.15
C MET A 517 -42.41 -12.10 -56.91
N ARG A 518 -41.50 -11.48 -56.15
CA ARG A 518 -41.50 -10.04 -55.91
C ARG A 518 -41.15 -9.25 -57.17
N SER A 519 -40.16 -9.69 -57.97
CA SER A 519 -39.83 -9.05 -59.25
C SER A 519 -40.97 -9.19 -60.26
N GLN A 520 -41.63 -10.35 -60.32
CA GLN A 520 -42.77 -10.57 -61.21
C GLN A 520 -43.97 -9.71 -60.82
N LYS A 521 -44.29 -9.58 -59.52
CA LYS A 521 -45.31 -8.63 -59.05
C LYS A 521 -44.96 -7.17 -59.39
N PHE A 522 -43.68 -6.80 -59.34
CA PHE A 522 -43.25 -5.45 -59.71
C PHE A 522 -43.44 -5.18 -61.21
N ILE A 523 -43.12 -6.16 -62.07
CA ILE A 523 -43.34 -6.06 -63.53
C ILE A 523 -44.85 -6.04 -63.86
N GLU A 524 -45.66 -6.87 -63.21
CA GLU A 524 -47.11 -6.91 -63.42
C GLU A 524 -47.81 -5.60 -63.00
N THR A 525 -47.37 -4.98 -61.90
CA THR A 525 -47.90 -3.68 -61.45
C THR A 525 -47.48 -2.53 -62.39
N HIS A 526 -46.25 -2.55 -62.91
CA HIS A 526 -45.79 -1.55 -63.89
C HIS A 526 -46.47 -1.70 -65.27
N ASN A 527 -46.72 -2.94 -65.71
CA ASN A 527 -47.45 -3.21 -66.95
C ASN A 527 -48.96 -2.91 -66.83
N ARG A 528 -49.55 -3.00 -65.63
CA ARG A 528 -50.94 -2.54 -65.38
C ARG A 528 -51.07 -1.01 -65.44
N ARG A 529 -50.09 -0.25 -64.95
CA ARG A 529 -50.08 1.22 -65.05
C ARG A 529 -49.85 1.76 -66.47
N ASN A 530 -49.15 1.01 -67.32
CA ASN A 530 -48.92 1.42 -68.72
C ASN A 530 -50.07 1.02 -69.68
N ARG A 531 -51.00 0.15 -69.28
CA ARG A 531 -52.20 -0.18 -70.09
C ARG A 531 -53.40 0.74 -69.83
N SER A 532 -53.44 1.51 -68.73
CA SER A 532 -54.53 2.46 -68.46
C SER A 532 -54.32 3.86 -69.08
N ARG A 533 -53.34 4.03 -69.99
CA ARG A 533 -53.09 5.28 -70.75
C ARG A 533 -53.27 5.12 -72.27
N ARG A 534 -53.85 4.01 -72.73
CA ARG A 534 -54.36 3.82 -74.10
C ARG A 534 -55.67 3.02 -74.05
N SER A 535 -56.75 3.72 -73.74
CA SER A 535 -58.12 3.44 -74.17
C SER A 535 -58.91 4.74 -74.10
#